data_AF-A0A0G4FRR0-F1
#
_entry.id   AF-A0A0G4FRR0-F1
#
_cell.length_a   1.000
_cell.length_b   1.000
_cell.length_c   1.000
_cell.angle_alpha   90.00
_cell.angle_beta   90.00
_cell.angle_gamma   90.00
#
_symmetry.space_group_name_H-M   'P 1'
#
loop_
_entity.id
_entity.type
_entity.pdbx_description
1 polymer ?
#
loop_
_entity_poly.entity_id
_entity_poly.type
_entity_poly.pdbx_seq_one_letter_code
_entity_poly.pdbx_strand_id
1 'polypeptide(L)'
;MQQMISEKGGTSEPQHTSGTLILNVGGTVFEVSRAALMRPSIVRKYLSVLLLRFDAALPRDAEKLPYLESCPAYFRWLLNELTFVERGRKETVELTGIKADDPSYAEYHALFTREVGSSSDDDSNGGGGGDVQMGEGEGQGQGDVADLFKAFDESRRAYERVYEALKAEKERMAAFLRAMEPFMKTDDSEEDEVLSVTIHGDRVSVMRRTLSPLGPNNTLYSRFSPTYWIDRSVRQTSAEHLQCIVDFARRQAVMAAGQRVGPPAVEDGERELFVEDLQMYGLKDQPFYRWGAGGGLIITSEDQLASVVEFTGRTGKTPSLLYKSSRDGFGYGSLLDCVGDASGLLFLVQHSDTHRFAAFVAGPLAQPADPTQEKATSCPVTYYSISGAYDAPTKLNMPVERRRGVIVAGRQGAVTSKDGEPVGKLAIDVRDTAVLWLGYADPGPAADLSSCAMCVSKDHLQVGYQGRVVAGGKGTLAGDFFFTASEIEVWGLAQ
;
A
#
# COMPACT_ATOMS: atom_id res chain seq x y z
N MET A 1 -18.31 14.57 -0.09
CA MET A 1 -16.97 15.03 0.35
C MET A 1 -17.02 15.71 1.71
N GLN A 2 -17.79 16.80 1.88
CA GLN A 2 -17.92 17.48 3.18
C GLN A 2 -18.31 16.53 4.31
N GLN A 3 -19.26 15.62 4.07
CA GLN A 3 -19.62 14.57 5.02
C GLN A 3 -18.41 13.69 5.43
N MET A 4 -17.64 13.18 4.47
CA MET A 4 -16.44 12.35 4.75
C MET A 4 -15.39 13.10 5.58
N ILE A 5 -15.20 14.39 5.33
CA ILE A 5 -14.26 15.24 6.08
C ILE A 5 -14.78 15.41 7.52
N SER A 6 -16.05 15.75 7.68
CA SER A 6 -16.67 15.96 8.99
C SER A 6 -16.72 14.69 9.83
N GLU A 7 -17.00 13.53 9.22
CA GLU A 7 -17.03 12.22 9.89
C GLU A 7 -15.68 11.84 10.49
N LYS A 8 -14.59 12.27 9.87
CA LYS A 8 -13.22 12.06 10.38
C LYS A 8 -12.69 13.25 11.20
N GLY A 9 -13.58 14.12 11.69
CA GLY A 9 -13.23 15.24 12.57
C GLY A 9 -12.51 16.40 11.88
N GLY A 10 -12.58 16.46 10.55
CA GLY A 10 -11.99 17.53 9.75
C GLY A 10 -12.94 18.68 9.44
N THR A 11 -12.39 19.73 8.84
CA THR A 11 -13.11 20.91 8.37
C THR A 11 -12.92 21.13 6.87
N SER A 12 -13.94 21.65 6.18
CA SER A 12 -13.89 21.87 4.73
C SER A 12 -12.86 22.92 4.33
N GLU A 13 -12.70 23.95 5.19
CA GLU A 13 -11.71 25.01 5.05
C GLU A 13 -10.79 25.05 6.28
N PRO A 14 -9.54 25.52 6.15
CA PRO A 14 -8.64 25.70 7.29
C PRO A 14 -9.29 26.54 8.39
N GLN A 15 -9.32 26.04 9.62
CA GLN A 15 -9.92 26.76 10.76
C GLN A 15 -9.16 28.06 11.07
N HIS A 16 -7.84 28.03 10.90
CA HIS A 16 -6.94 29.16 11.12
C HIS A 16 -5.88 29.20 10.02
N THR A 17 -5.76 30.34 9.36
CA THR A 17 -4.80 30.56 8.25
C THR A 17 -3.56 31.35 8.70
N SER A 18 -3.55 31.87 9.92
CA SER A 18 -2.45 32.66 10.50
C SER A 18 -2.13 32.21 11.93
N GLY A 19 -0.93 32.54 12.42
CA GLY A 19 -0.47 32.20 13.77
C GLY A 19 0.29 30.88 13.84
N THR A 20 0.47 30.40 15.07
CA THR A 20 1.30 29.22 15.38
C THR A 20 0.44 28.08 15.88
N LEU A 21 0.65 26.88 15.35
CA LEU A 21 0.14 25.63 15.91
C LEU A 21 1.21 25.03 16.83
N ILE A 22 0.85 24.77 18.08
CA ILE A 22 1.70 24.03 19.03
C ILE A 22 1.42 22.54 18.87
N LEU A 23 2.43 21.76 18.53
CA LEU A 23 2.29 20.34 18.19
C LEU A 23 3.35 19.50 18.91
N ASN A 24 2.94 18.43 19.59
CA ASN A 24 3.86 17.42 20.10
C ASN A 24 4.14 16.41 18.99
N VAL A 25 5.41 16.26 18.59
CA VAL A 25 5.85 15.27 17.61
C VAL A 25 6.83 14.33 18.29
N GLY A 26 6.44 13.07 18.48
CA GLY A 26 7.27 12.03 19.07
C GLY A 26 7.81 12.32 20.48
N GLY A 27 7.26 13.30 21.19
CA GLY A 27 7.66 13.74 22.53
C GLY A 27 8.26 15.15 22.58
N THR A 28 8.66 15.71 21.43
CA THR A 28 9.16 17.08 21.32
C THR A 28 8.07 18.04 20.90
N VAL A 29 7.93 19.17 21.59
CA VAL A 29 6.95 20.21 21.24
C VAL A 29 7.54 21.18 20.24
N PHE A 30 6.80 21.44 19.16
CA PHE A 30 7.17 22.35 18.08
C PHE A 30 6.13 23.45 17.88
N GLU A 31 6.63 24.60 17.43
CA GLU A 31 5.85 25.71 16.91
C GLU A 31 5.79 25.63 15.38
N VAL A 32 4.60 25.45 14.83
CA VAL A 32 4.39 25.32 13.38
C VAL A 32 3.71 26.57 12.84
N SER A 33 4.36 27.29 11.93
CA SER A 33 3.76 28.45 11.25
C SER A 33 2.62 27.99 10.33
N ARG A 34 1.39 28.45 10.61
CA ARG A 34 0.25 28.21 9.73
C ARG A 34 0.43 28.92 8.38
N ALA A 35 1.12 30.06 8.36
CA ALA A 35 1.44 30.78 7.13
C ALA A 35 2.41 29.99 6.23
N ALA A 36 3.38 29.27 6.81
CA ALA A 36 4.25 28.37 6.06
C ALA A 36 3.46 27.19 5.44
N LEU A 37 2.52 26.61 6.18
CA LEU A 37 1.65 25.53 5.67
C LEU A 37 0.70 25.99 4.57
N MET A 38 0.35 27.28 4.53
CA MET A 38 -0.53 27.88 3.52
C MET A 38 0.20 28.28 2.22
N ARG A 39 1.52 28.10 2.13
CA ARG A 39 2.28 28.43 0.91
C ARG A 39 1.80 27.58 -0.27
N PRO A 40 1.74 28.12 -1.51
CA PRO A 40 1.18 27.39 -2.66
C PRO A 40 1.79 26.00 -2.91
N SER A 41 3.10 25.85 -2.72
CA SER A 41 3.81 24.57 -2.87
C SER A 41 3.56 23.56 -1.73
N ILE A 42 2.92 23.99 -0.64
CA ILE A 42 2.78 23.23 0.60
C ILE A 42 1.32 22.96 0.97
N VAL A 43 0.39 23.86 0.68
CA VAL A 43 -1.00 23.83 1.17
C VAL A 43 -1.80 22.57 0.78
N ARG A 44 -1.42 21.93 -0.32
CA ARG A 44 -2.05 20.68 -0.80
C ARG A 44 -1.35 19.41 -0.32
N LYS A 45 -0.20 19.54 0.35
CA LYS A 45 0.57 18.39 0.86
C LYS A 45 -0.18 17.74 2.01
N TYR A 46 -0.07 16.42 2.15
CA TYR A 46 -0.79 15.63 3.15
C TYR A 46 -0.60 16.18 4.57
N LEU A 47 0.63 16.54 4.95
CA LEU A 47 0.88 17.13 6.26
C LEU A 47 0.14 18.45 6.46
N SER A 48 0.13 19.33 5.46
CA SER A 48 -0.56 20.62 5.55
C SER A 48 -2.05 20.44 5.67
N VAL A 49 -2.63 19.54 4.87
CA VAL A 49 -4.07 19.22 4.94
C VAL A 49 -4.42 18.64 6.31
N LEU A 50 -3.61 17.71 6.84
CA LEU A 50 -3.77 17.13 8.17
C LEU A 50 -3.75 18.22 9.26
N LEU A 51 -2.71 19.07 9.29
CA LEU A 51 -2.53 20.06 10.36
C LEU A 51 -3.45 21.27 10.25
N LEU A 52 -3.89 21.65 9.05
CA LEU A 52 -4.77 22.80 8.84
C LEU A 52 -6.25 22.46 8.96
N ARG A 53 -6.64 21.22 8.65
CA ARG A 53 -8.07 20.83 8.56
C ARG A 53 -8.49 19.76 9.56
N PHE A 54 -7.55 18.95 10.08
CA PHE A 54 -7.83 17.77 10.91
C PHE A 54 -7.07 17.80 12.25
N ASP A 55 -6.68 18.97 12.77
CA ASP A 55 -5.97 19.08 14.04
C ASP A 55 -6.79 18.56 15.25
N ALA A 56 -8.11 18.71 15.22
CA ALA A 56 -9.03 18.14 16.20
C ALA A 56 -9.04 16.60 16.19
N ALA A 57 -8.83 16.01 15.00
CA ALA A 57 -8.76 14.58 14.79
C ALA A 57 -7.45 13.97 15.29
N LEU A 58 -6.41 14.76 15.58
CA LEU A 58 -5.18 14.23 16.15
C LEU A 58 -5.36 13.84 17.63
N PRO A 59 -4.74 12.73 18.08
CA PRO A 59 -4.62 12.36 19.48
C PRO A 59 -4.06 13.50 20.33
N ARG A 60 -4.29 13.45 21.64
CA ARG A 60 -3.86 14.50 22.57
C ARG A 60 -2.95 13.90 23.62
N ASP A 61 -1.83 14.57 23.88
CA ASP A 61 -0.92 14.17 24.96
C ASP A 61 -1.48 14.54 26.35
N ALA A 62 -0.70 14.24 27.40
CA ALA A 62 -1.07 14.54 28.78
C ALA A 62 -1.32 16.04 29.01
N GLU A 63 -0.61 16.91 28.29
CA GLU A 63 -0.75 18.36 28.31
C GLU A 63 -1.85 18.90 27.38
N LYS A 64 -2.65 18.00 26.77
CA LYS A 64 -3.74 18.31 25.82
C LYS A 64 -3.26 18.94 24.51
N LEU A 65 -1.98 18.84 24.19
CA LEU A 65 -1.45 19.26 22.90
C LEU A 65 -1.78 18.20 21.83
N PRO A 66 -2.05 18.61 20.57
CA PRO A 66 -2.17 17.67 19.47
C PRO A 66 -0.86 16.89 19.31
N TYR A 67 -0.99 15.60 19.09
CA TYR A 67 0.12 14.67 18.96
C TYR A 67 0.22 14.14 17.52
N LEU A 68 1.43 14.14 16.97
CA LEU A 68 1.77 13.54 15.69
C LEU A 68 2.79 12.42 15.90
N GLU A 69 2.42 11.21 15.49
CA GLU A 69 3.24 9.99 15.58
C GLU A 69 4.35 9.97 14.51
N SER A 70 5.35 10.83 14.68
CA SER A 70 6.46 11.01 13.73
C SER A 70 7.81 11.18 14.44
N CYS A 71 8.91 10.97 13.70
CA CYS A 71 10.26 11.28 14.15
C CYS A 71 10.43 12.79 14.44
N PRO A 72 10.85 13.19 15.65
CA PRO A 72 11.15 14.60 15.96
C PRO A 72 12.30 15.17 15.12
N ALA A 73 13.31 14.37 14.77
CA ALA A 73 14.46 14.82 14.00
C ALA A 73 14.08 15.19 12.55
N TYR A 74 13.31 14.33 11.89
CA TYR A 74 12.71 14.63 10.59
C TYR A 74 11.83 15.89 10.65
N PHE A 75 10.95 15.98 11.65
CA PHE A 75 10.02 17.10 11.75
C PHE A 75 10.74 18.44 11.98
N ARG A 76 11.78 18.45 12.82
CA ARG A 76 12.65 19.63 13.02
C ARG A 76 13.31 20.07 11.72
N TRP A 77 13.86 19.14 10.95
CA TRP A 77 14.43 19.43 9.63
C TRP A 77 13.37 20.03 8.70
N LEU A 78 12.18 19.44 8.64
CA LEU A 78 11.09 19.91 7.81
C LEU A 78 10.66 21.34 8.17
N LEU A 79 10.55 21.68 9.46
CA LEU A 79 10.21 23.05 9.88
C LEU A 79 11.28 24.08 9.48
N ASN A 80 12.56 23.71 9.55
CA ASN A 80 13.64 24.57 9.06
C ASN A 80 13.50 24.82 7.55
N GLU A 81 13.16 23.79 6.78
CA GLU A 81 12.91 23.92 5.35
C GLU A 81 11.68 24.77 5.02
N LEU A 82 10.58 24.57 5.76
CA LEU A 82 9.37 25.39 5.65
C LEU A 82 9.64 26.87 5.96
N THR A 83 10.57 27.16 6.87
CA THR A 83 11.00 28.55 7.15
C THR A 83 11.60 29.21 5.90
N PHE A 84 12.38 28.47 5.10
CA PHE A 84 12.93 28.99 3.84
C PHE A 84 11.82 29.19 2.79
N VAL A 85 10.86 28.27 2.70
CA VAL A 85 9.72 28.38 1.77
C VAL A 85 8.81 29.57 2.14
N GLU A 86 8.53 29.76 3.41
CA GLU A 86 7.74 30.88 3.91
C GLU A 86 8.40 32.22 3.58
N ARG A 87 9.72 32.30 3.72
CA ARG A 87 10.51 33.50 3.39
C ARG A 87 10.81 33.66 1.90
N GLY A 88 10.28 32.77 1.04
CA GLY A 88 10.50 32.81 -0.41
C GLY A 88 11.94 32.53 -0.84
N ARG A 89 12.73 31.87 0.03
CA ARG A 89 14.13 31.49 -0.25
C ARG A 89 14.25 30.13 -0.93
N LYS A 90 13.19 29.32 -0.87
CA LYS A 90 13.04 28.03 -1.56
C LYS A 90 11.61 27.94 -2.11
N GLU A 91 11.46 27.29 -3.26
CA GLU A 91 10.14 27.04 -3.86
C GLU A 91 9.54 25.73 -3.35
N THR A 92 10.37 24.70 -3.24
CA THR A 92 10.00 23.33 -2.83
C THR A 92 10.81 22.90 -1.60
N VAL A 93 10.31 21.85 -0.92
CA VAL A 93 11.06 21.14 0.12
C VAL A 93 11.48 19.81 -0.46
N GLU A 94 12.78 19.65 -0.69
CA GLU A 94 13.37 18.44 -1.28
C GLU A 94 14.38 17.83 -0.33
N LEU A 95 14.28 16.52 -0.15
CA LEU A 95 15.19 15.74 0.65
C LEU A 95 16.45 15.41 -0.16
N THR A 96 17.64 15.73 0.36
CA THR A 96 18.93 15.56 -0.34
C THR A 96 20.01 15.00 0.57
N GLY A 97 21.03 14.38 -0.04
CA GLY A 97 22.20 13.83 0.65
C GLY A 97 21.85 12.71 1.63
N ILE A 98 22.59 12.65 2.75
CA ILE A 98 22.47 11.58 3.76
C ILE A 98 21.03 11.41 4.28
N LYS A 99 20.24 12.49 4.34
CA LYS A 99 18.85 12.41 4.78
C LYS A 99 17.94 11.70 3.77
N ALA A 100 18.27 11.74 2.49
CA ALA A 100 17.51 11.01 1.46
C ALA A 100 17.74 9.49 1.56
N ASP A 101 18.90 9.08 2.08
CA ASP A 101 19.26 7.68 2.28
C ASP A 101 18.80 7.13 3.64
N ASP A 102 18.44 8.00 4.59
CA ASP A 102 17.94 7.61 5.91
C ASP A 102 16.42 7.33 5.88
N PRO A 103 15.97 6.09 6.16
CA PRO A 103 14.55 5.72 6.21
C PRO A 103 13.72 6.59 7.16
N SER A 104 14.30 7.04 8.28
CA SER A 104 13.62 7.91 9.26
C SER A 104 13.30 9.30 8.73
N TYR A 105 13.87 9.69 7.60
CA TYR A 105 13.53 10.91 6.87
C TYR A 105 12.77 10.61 5.58
N ALA A 106 13.30 9.72 4.74
CA ALA A 106 12.78 9.44 3.41
C ALA A 106 11.33 8.95 3.43
N GLU A 107 10.98 8.06 4.36
CA GLU A 107 9.63 7.47 4.41
C GLU A 107 8.57 8.49 4.84
N TYR A 108 8.86 9.30 5.87
CA TYR A 108 7.97 10.39 6.27
C TYR A 108 7.89 11.48 5.22
N HIS A 109 9.02 11.81 4.57
CA HIS A 109 9.03 12.80 3.49
C HIS A 109 8.13 12.35 2.35
N ALA A 110 8.31 11.12 1.86
CA ALA A 110 7.49 10.54 0.79
C ALA A 110 6.00 10.51 1.15
N LEU A 111 5.65 10.24 2.41
CA LEU A 111 4.26 10.25 2.86
C LEU A 111 3.68 11.68 2.97
N PHE A 112 4.36 12.57 3.68
CA PHE A 112 3.84 13.89 4.03
C PHE A 112 3.83 14.89 2.88
N THR A 113 4.69 14.70 1.87
CA THR A 113 4.77 15.54 0.67
C THR A 113 3.88 15.07 -0.49
N ARG A 114 3.12 13.99 -0.31
CA ARG A 114 2.03 13.62 -1.24
C ARG A 114 1.01 14.73 -1.32
N GLU A 115 0.47 14.95 -2.51
CA GLU A 115 -0.54 15.99 -2.72
C GLU A 115 -1.95 15.41 -2.71
N VAL A 116 -2.84 16.12 -2.01
CA VAL A 116 -4.29 15.98 -2.21
C VAL A 116 -4.63 16.65 -3.53
N GLY A 117 -4.49 15.91 -4.64
CA GLY A 117 -4.67 16.49 -5.96
C GLY A 117 -3.89 15.87 -7.11
N SER A 118 -2.67 15.40 -6.85
CA SER A 118 -1.79 14.89 -7.91
C SER A 118 -2.07 13.41 -8.14
N SER A 119 -2.41 13.05 -9.37
CA SER A 119 -2.14 11.71 -9.88
C SER A 119 -0.62 11.50 -9.86
N SER A 120 -0.19 10.29 -9.57
CA SER A 120 1.17 9.83 -9.90
C SER A 120 1.27 9.46 -11.38
N ASP A 121 0.75 10.33 -12.25
CA ASP A 121 0.81 10.24 -13.71
C ASP A 121 1.14 11.65 -14.21
N ASP A 122 2.41 11.89 -14.48
CA ASP A 122 2.92 13.10 -15.12
C ASP A 122 3.44 12.68 -16.50
N ASP A 123 2.58 12.77 -17.51
CA ASP A 123 2.93 13.13 -18.89
C ASP A 123 1.68 13.08 -19.78
N SER A 124 1.02 14.24 -19.96
CA SER A 124 0.67 14.79 -21.28
C SER A 124 -0.24 16.02 -21.15
N ASN A 125 0.42 17.17 -21.21
CA ASN A 125 0.08 18.36 -22.00
C ASN A 125 -1.37 18.49 -22.51
N GLY A 126 -2.05 19.56 -22.10
CA GLY A 126 -3.33 19.96 -22.68
C GLY A 126 -3.95 21.19 -22.03
N GLY A 127 -3.30 22.33 -22.16
CA GLY A 127 -3.82 23.63 -21.72
C GLY A 127 -5.11 24.04 -22.43
N GLY A 128 -5.87 24.91 -21.78
CA GLY A 128 -7.06 25.54 -22.36
C GLY A 128 -7.98 26.17 -21.34
N GLY A 129 -7.48 27.16 -20.59
CA GLY A 129 -8.35 28.11 -19.89
C GLY A 129 -9.02 29.02 -20.91
N GLY A 130 -10.34 28.93 -21.03
CA GLY A 130 -11.15 29.85 -21.82
C GLY A 130 -12.20 30.49 -20.94
N ASP A 131 -12.03 31.78 -20.66
CA ASP A 131 -13.04 32.66 -20.09
C ASP A 131 -14.31 32.63 -20.97
N VAL A 132 -15.46 32.37 -20.35
CA VAL A 132 -16.76 32.47 -21.01
C VAL A 132 -17.30 33.88 -20.79
N GLN A 133 -17.18 34.72 -21.81
CA GLN A 133 -17.84 36.02 -21.87
C GLN A 133 -19.27 35.81 -22.39
N MET A 134 -20.26 36.06 -21.53
CA MET A 134 -21.69 36.06 -21.90
C MET A 134 -21.97 37.26 -22.81
N GLY A 135 -22.19 37.00 -24.10
CA GLY A 135 -22.70 37.98 -25.05
C GLY A 135 -24.22 37.90 -25.15
N GLU A 136 -24.91 38.99 -24.80
CA GLU A 136 -26.32 39.20 -25.10
C GLU A 136 -26.49 39.38 -26.62
N GLY A 137 -27.43 38.62 -27.19
CA GLY A 137 -27.80 38.74 -28.60
C GLY A 137 -29.25 38.30 -28.79
N GLU A 138 -30.15 39.28 -28.86
CA GLU A 138 -31.52 39.11 -29.33
C GLU A 138 -31.52 38.72 -30.82
N GLY A 139 -32.28 37.68 -31.17
CA GLY A 139 -32.50 37.28 -32.56
C GLY A 139 -33.59 36.24 -32.68
N GLN A 140 -34.76 36.67 -33.16
CA GLN A 140 -35.88 35.80 -33.54
C GLN A 140 -35.49 34.90 -34.73
N GLY A 141 -35.71 33.59 -34.61
CA GLY A 141 -35.63 32.64 -35.72
C GLY A 141 -36.12 31.27 -35.27
N GLN A 142 -36.93 30.60 -36.09
CA GLN A 142 -37.40 29.23 -35.86
C GLN A 142 -36.21 28.32 -35.55
N GLY A 143 -36.06 27.93 -34.28
CA GLY A 143 -34.97 27.08 -33.82
C GLY A 143 -35.12 25.68 -34.39
N ASP A 144 -34.14 25.28 -35.20
CA ASP A 144 -34.01 23.92 -35.69
C ASP A 144 -33.89 22.98 -34.49
N VAL A 145 -34.67 21.90 -34.49
CA VAL A 145 -34.66 20.87 -33.45
C VAL A 145 -33.25 20.32 -33.25
N ALA A 146 -32.42 20.33 -34.31
CA ALA A 146 -31.01 19.96 -34.28
C ALA A 146 -30.14 20.85 -33.37
N ASP A 147 -30.38 22.17 -33.33
CA ASP A 147 -29.61 23.09 -32.48
C ASP A 147 -29.96 22.90 -30.99
N LEU A 148 -31.21 22.56 -30.70
CA LEU A 148 -31.68 22.19 -29.36
C LEU A 148 -31.03 20.89 -28.86
N PHE A 149 -30.92 19.88 -29.73
CA PHE A 149 -30.21 18.63 -29.41
C PHE A 149 -28.71 18.85 -29.19
N LYS A 150 -28.07 19.71 -29.99
CA LYS A 150 -26.65 20.04 -29.83
C LYS A 150 -26.38 20.74 -28.50
N ALA A 151 -27.18 21.73 -28.13
CA ALA A 151 -27.06 22.42 -26.83
C ALA A 151 -27.31 21.47 -25.64
N PHE A 152 -28.25 20.53 -25.78
CA PHE A 152 -28.49 19.49 -24.78
C PHE A 152 -27.30 18.54 -24.62
N ASP A 153 -26.69 18.09 -25.72
CA ASP A 153 -25.49 17.23 -25.68
C ASP A 153 -24.26 17.94 -25.09
N GLU A 154 -24.07 19.23 -25.39
CA GLU A 154 -23.02 20.05 -24.79
C GLU A 154 -23.21 20.20 -23.27
N SER A 155 -24.45 20.44 -22.83
CA SER A 155 -24.81 20.48 -21.40
C SER A 155 -24.59 19.13 -20.71
N ARG A 156 -24.97 18.02 -21.36
CA ARG A 156 -24.73 16.66 -20.85
C ARG A 156 -23.23 16.38 -20.67
N ARG A 157 -22.40 16.72 -21.65
CA ARG A 157 -20.93 16.58 -21.58
C ARG A 157 -20.31 17.50 -20.53
N ALA A 158 -20.87 18.68 -20.30
CA ALA A 158 -20.43 19.56 -19.22
C ALA A 158 -20.74 18.94 -17.85
N TYR A 159 -21.95 18.41 -17.67
CA TYR A 159 -22.35 17.71 -16.44
C TYR A 159 -21.50 16.47 -16.19
N GLU A 160 -21.23 15.67 -17.22
CA GLU A 160 -20.38 14.47 -17.14
C GLU A 160 -18.94 14.84 -16.72
N ARG A 161 -18.37 15.91 -17.28
CA ARG A 161 -17.05 16.42 -16.85
C ARG A 161 -17.03 16.86 -15.39
N VAL A 162 -18.07 17.56 -14.93
CA VAL A 162 -18.20 17.98 -13.52
C VAL A 162 -18.36 16.78 -12.60
N TYR A 163 -19.15 15.78 -13.02
CA TYR A 163 -19.37 14.55 -12.27
C TYR A 163 -18.06 13.74 -12.12
N GLU A 164 -17.33 13.51 -13.21
CA GLU A 164 -16.05 12.80 -13.17
C GLU A 164 -14.99 13.57 -12.35
N ALA A 165 -14.96 14.90 -12.46
CA ALA A 165 -14.08 15.72 -11.63
C ALA A 165 -14.40 15.57 -10.13
N LEU A 166 -15.68 15.58 -9.75
CA LEU A 166 -16.13 15.41 -8.37
C LEU A 166 -15.85 14.00 -7.84
N LYS A 167 -16.03 12.97 -8.69
CA LYS A 167 -15.72 11.58 -8.38
C LYS A 167 -14.21 11.40 -8.12
N ALA A 168 -13.36 11.92 -9.01
CA ALA A 168 -11.91 11.90 -8.83
C ALA A 168 -11.50 12.67 -7.56
N GLU A 169 -12.11 13.81 -7.26
CA GLU A 169 -11.83 14.56 -6.04
C GLU A 169 -12.22 13.77 -4.78
N LYS A 170 -13.37 13.07 -4.81
CA LYS A 170 -13.80 12.17 -3.73
C LYS A 170 -12.79 11.03 -3.51
N GLU A 171 -12.32 10.39 -4.58
CA GLU A 171 -11.33 9.31 -4.52
C GLU A 171 -9.99 9.80 -3.95
N ARG A 172 -9.53 10.99 -4.34
CA ARG A 172 -8.31 11.62 -3.80
C ARG A 172 -8.43 11.91 -2.30
N MET A 173 -9.56 12.45 -1.85
CA MET A 173 -9.81 12.68 -0.42
C MET A 173 -9.88 11.35 0.36
N ALA A 174 -10.47 10.31 -0.23
CA ALA A 174 -10.48 8.98 0.37
C ALA A 174 -9.06 8.41 0.52
N ALA A 175 -8.19 8.60 -0.49
CA ALA A 175 -6.78 8.19 -0.44
C ALA A 175 -5.99 8.94 0.64
N PHE A 176 -6.22 10.25 0.79
CA PHE A 176 -5.68 11.05 1.88
C PHE A 176 -6.10 10.52 3.25
N LEU A 177 -7.41 10.35 3.46
CA LEU A 177 -7.95 9.88 4.74
C LEU A 177 -7.39 8.50 5.09
N ARG A 178 -7.33 7.58 4.13
CA ARG A 178 -6.73 6.25 4.32
C ARG A 178 -5.26 6.32 4.73
N ALA A 179 -4.49 7.23 4.13
CA ALA A 179 -3.07 7.38 4.43
C ALA A 179 -2.81 8.05 5.79
N MET A 180 -3.68 8.98 6.20
CA MET A 180 -3.52 9.76 7.43
C MET A 180 -4.27 9.18 8.65
N GLU A 181 -5.18 8.25 8.45
CA GLU A 181 -5.91 7.55 9.52
C GLU A 181 -5.00 7.02 10.64
N PRO A 182 -3.81 6.41 10.36
CA PRO A 182 -2.88 5.99 11.41
C PRO A 182 -2.29 7.11 12.27
N PHE A 183 -2.53 8.37 11.96
CA PHE A 183 -2.13 9.54 12.76
C PHE A 183 -3.32 10.19 13.48
N MET A 184 -4.56 9.79 13.15
CA MET A 184 -5.79 10.35 13.72
C MET A 184 -6.30 9.48 14.88
N LYS A 185 -7.20 10.04 15.69
CA LYS A 185 -7.94 9.32 16.72
C LYS A 185 -8.83 8.25 16.09
N THR A 186 -9.03 7.18 16.83
CA THR A 186 -10.00 6.12 16.58
C THR A 186 -11.18 6.26 17.53
N ASP A 187 -12.15 5.36 17.42
CA ASP A 187 -13.24 5.27 18.39
C ASP A 187 -12.77 4.64 19.71
N ASP A 188 -11.54 4.09 19.75
CA ASP A 188 -10.93 3.50 20.94
C ASP A 188 -9.98 4.51 21.61
N SER A 189 -10.50 5.14 22.67
CA SER A 189 -9.73 6.13 23.42
C SER A 189 -8.52 5.55 24.17
N GLU A 190 -8.48 4.24 24.44
CA GLU A 190 -7.33 3.61 25.07
C GLU A 190 -6.19 3.43 24.07
N GLU A 191 -6.52 2.99 22.84
CA GLU A 191 -5.54 2.85 21.75
C GLU A 191 -4.87 4.17 21.35
N ASP A 192 -5.62 5.28 21.45
CA ASP A 192 -5.15 6.63 21.15
C ASP A 192 -4.35 7.29 22.28
N GLU A 193 -4.19 6.62 23.43
CA GLU A 193 -3.43 7.15 24.55
C GLU A 193 -1.96 7.38 24.17
N VAL A 194 -1.46 8.59 24.41
CA VAL A 194 -0.06 8.94 24.19
C VAL A 194 0.76 8.63 25.45
N LEU A 195 1.54 7.57 25.38
CA LEU A 195 2.46 7.15 26.43
C LEU A 195 3.78 7.91 26.31
N SER A 196 4.42 8.26 27.42
CA SER A 196 5.69 9.01 27.42
C SER A 196 6.67 8.52 28.46
N VAL A 197 7.95 8.56 28.10
CA VAL A 197 9.08 8.36 29.02
C VAL A 197 10.07 9.51 28.88
N THR A 198 10.80 9.81 29.95
CA THR A 198 11.84 10.85 29.94
C THR A 198 13.20 10.22 30.23
N ILE A 199 14.17 10.41 29.33
CA ILE A 199 15.54 9.91 29.47
C ILE A 199 16.48 11.10 29.31
N HIS A 200 17.34 11.35 30.31
CA HIS A 200 18.27 12.49 30.31
C HIS A 200 17.63 13.88 30.08
N GLY A 201 16.32 14.01 30.36
CA GLY A 201 15.56 15.24 30.09
C GLY A 201 14.84 15.24 28.75
N ASP A 202 15.17 14.32 27.84
CA ASP A 202 14.48 14.15 26.57
C ASP A 202 13.24 13.30 26.74
N ARG A 203 12.10 13.85 26.30
CA ARG A 203 10.82 13.17 26.31
C ARG A 203 10.65 12.40 25.01
N VAL A 204 10.35 11.10 25.13
CA VAL A 204 9.96 10.24 24.01
C VAL A 204 8.50 9.84 24.24
N SER A 205 7.64 10.14 23.26
CA SER A 205 6.21 9.83 23.33
C SER A 205 5.79 8.89 22.21
N VAL A 206 4.79 8.03 22.42
CA VAL A 206 4.30 7.08 21.43
C VAL A 206 2.85 6.72 21.73
N MET A 207 2.02 6.47 20.73
CA MET A 207 0.65 6.00 20.98
C MET A 207 0.67 4.55 21.48
N ARG A 208 -0.26 4.21 22.38
CA ARG A 208 -0.44 2.85 22.87
C ARG A 208 -0.62 1.87 21.71
N ARG A 209 -1.44 2.20 20.71
CA ARG A 209 -1.66 1.36 19.52
C ARG A 209 -0.41 1.04 18.69
N THR A 210 0.63 1.88 18.76
CA THR A 210 1.92 1.58 18.10
C THR A 210 2.65 0.44 18.82
N LEU A 211 2.47 0.33 20.14
CA LEU A 211 3.11 -0.71 20.95
C LEU A 211 2.23 -1.96 21.12
N SER A 212 0.90 -1.84 21.10
CA SER A 212 -0.04 -2.95 21.33
C SER A 212 0.25 -4.21 20.50
N PRO A 213 0.59 -4.13 19.19
CA PRO A 213 0.90 -5.30 18.38
C PRO A 213 2.13 -6.09 18.83
N LEU A 214 3.05 -5.46 19.58
CA LEU A 214 4.23 -6.14 20.13
C LEU A 214 3.85 -7.08 21.31
N GLY A 215 2.67 -6.88 21.89
CA GLY A 215 2.16 -7.62 23.02
C GLY A 215 2.57 -7.02 24.38
N PRO A 216 1.78 -7.24 25.44
CA PRO A 216 1.97 -6.61 26.75
C PRO A 216 3.27 -7.04 27.47
N ASN A 217 3.86 -8.17 27.05
CA ASN A 217 5.11 -8.69 27.62
C ASN A 217 6.35 -8.20 26.86
N ASN A 218 6.21 -7.42 25.79
CA ASN A 218 7.34 -6.90 25.05
C ASN A 218 8.10 -5.84 25.87
N THR A 219 9.43 -5.84 25.78
CA THR A 219 10.30 -4.93 26.54
C THR A 219 10.04 -3.46 26.20
N LEU A 220 9.80 -3.14 24.91
CA LEU A 220 9.49 -1.79 24.47
C LEU A 220 8.14 -1.34 25.02
N TYR A 221 7.10 -2.18 24.92
CA TYR A 221 5.80 -1.90 25.53
C TYR A 221 5.93 -1.63 27.03
N SER A 222 6.66 -2.53 27.71
CA SER A 222 6.89 -2.46 29.15
C SER A 222 7.63 -1.18 29.53
N ARG A 223 8.56 -0.68 28.71
CA ARG A 223 9.32 0.57 28.98
C ARG A 223 8.41 1.79 29.17
N PHE A 224 7.28 1.83 28.48
CA PHE A 224 6.28 2.89 28.57
C PHE A 224 5.20 2.62 29.64
N SER A 225 5.26 1.47 30.32
CA SER A 225 4.33 1.13 31.39
C SER A 225 4.61 1.93 32.68
N PRO A 226 3.57 2.46 33.35
CA PRO A 226 3.71 3.04 34.68
C PRO A 226 4.31 2.07 35.71
N THR A 227 4.11 0.77 35.52
CA THR A 227 4.58 -0.29 36.41
C THR A 227 5.94 -0.87 36.03
N TYR A 228 6.69 -0.26 35.11
CA TYR A 228 8.06 -0.70 34.83
C TYR A 228 9.00 -0.28 35.98
N TRP A 229 9.37 -1.27 36.80
CA TRP A 229 10.16 -1.10 38.02
C TRP A 229 11.67 -1.21 37.83
N ILE A 230 12.15 -1.61 36.64
CA ILE A 230 13.59 -1.57 36.35
C ILE A 230 13.95 -0.10 36.14
N ASP A 231 14.87 0.37 36.98
CA ASP A 231 15.39 1.72 37.09
C ASP A 231 15.03 2.61 35.89
N ARG A 232 14.03 3.48 36.09
CA ARG A 232 13.70 4.55 35.12
C ARG A 232 14.90 5.47 34.90
N SER A 233 15.96 5.34 35.73
CA SER A 233 17.25 5.96 35.49
C SER A 233 18.02 5.27 34.34
N VAL A 234 17.91 5.89 33.15
CA VAL A 234 19.05 6.61 32.54
C VAL A 234 20.25 5.79 32.00
N ARG A 235 20.37 4.46 32.17
CA ARG A 235 21.65 3.76 31.87
C ARG A 235 21.66 2.60 30.86
N GLN A 236 20.52 2.16 30.33
CA GLN A 236 20.49 0.98 29.43
C GLN A 236 20.63 1.33 27.96
N THR A 237 19.93 2.36 27.49
CA THR A 237 19.91 2.79 26.08
C THR A 237 19.98 4.31 26.06
N SER A 238 20.76 4.87 25.13
CA SER A 238 20.84 6.32 24.96
C SER A 238 19.47 6.91 24.56
N ALA A 239 19.24 8.18 24.87
CA ALA A 239 17.99 8.85 24.48
C ALA A 239 17.82 8.84 22.95
N GLU A 240 18.92 8.96 22.21
CA GLU A 240 18.96 8.95 20.74
C GLU A 240 18.63 7.57 20.16
N HIS A 241 19.23 6.50 20.70
CA HIS A 241 18.89 5.13 20.31
C HIS A 241 17.42 4.83 20.60
N LEU A 242 16.92 5.19 21.79
CA LEU A 242 15.50 4.96 22.09
C LEU A 242 14.58 5.74 21.14
N GLN A 243 14.92 6.99 20.80
CA GLN A 243 14.15 7.76 19.82
C GLN A 243 14.12 7.06 18.46
N CYS A 244 15.25 6.50 18.00
CA CYS A 244 15.34 5.75 16.74
C CYS A 244 14.57 4.43 16.79
N ILE A 245 14.66 3.69 17.90
CA ILE A 245 13.91 2.43 18.13
C ILE A 245 12.41 2.69 18.11
N VAL A 246 11.97 3.71 18.85
CA VAL A 246 10.55 4.08 18.89
C VAL A 246 10.11 4.63 17.54
N ASP A 247 10.93 5.41 16.85
CA ASP A 247 10.65 5.84 15.47
C ASP A 247 10.44 4.65 14.53
N PHE A 248 11.29 3.63 14.60
CA PHE A 248 11.11 2.43 13.79
C PHE A 248 9.76 1.77 14.07
N ALA A 249 9.39 1.58 15.34
CA ALA A 249 8.08 1.07 15.72
C ALA A 249 6.92 1.97 15.23
N ARG A 250 7.05 3.31 15.34
CA ARG A 250 6.06 4.25 14.80
C ARG A 250 5.88 4.05 13.31
N ARG A 251 6.95 3.98 12.52
CA ARG A 251 6.87 3.79 11.06
C ARG A 251 6.22 2.45 10.70
N GLN A 252 6.51 1.38 11.43
CA GLN A 252 5.80 0.10 11.28
C GLN A 252 4.28 0.25 11.52
N ALA A 253 3.88 1.13 12.44
CA ALA A 253 2.49 1.40 12.80
C ALA A 253 1.79 2.50 11.98
N VAL A 254 2.51 3.37 11.25
CA VAL A 254 1.92 4.52 10.53
C VAL A 254 2.14 4.56 9.01
N MET A 255 3.10 3.81 8.46
CA MET A 255 3.37 3.77 7.01
C MET A 255 2.28 3.06 6.20
N ALA A 256 2.24 3.16 4.87
CA ALA A 256 1.16 2.51 4.12
C ALA A 256 1.21 0.96 4.24
N ALA A 257 0.06 0.30 4.19
CA ALA A 257 0.04 -1.16 4.09
C ALA A 257 0.80 -1.62 2.83
N GLY A 258 1.62 -2.67 2.96
CA GLY A 258 2.52 -3.15 1.91
C GLY A 258 3.81 -2.33 1.76
N GLN A 259 3.99 -1.24 2.52
CA GLN A 259 5.23 -0.47 2.51
C GLN A 259 6.32 -1.20 3.30
N ARG A 260 7.53 -1.23 2.73
CA ARG A 260 8.75 -1.60 3.43
C ARG A 260 9.19 -0.43 4.31
N VAL A 261 9.43 -0.73 5.57
CA VAL A 261 9.91 0.15 6.61
C VAL A 261 11.34 -0.26 6.94
N GLY A 262 12.32 0.57 6.63
CA GLY A 262 13.73 0.29 6.91
C GLY A 262 14.13 0.59 8.35
N PRO A 263 15.14 -0.08 8.92
CA PRO A 263 15.71 0.34 10.19
C PRO A 263 16.30 1.76 10.08
N PRO A 264 16.29 2.57 11.15
CA PRO A 264 16.89 3.91 11.15
C PRO A 264 18.37 3.88 10.75
N ALA A 265 18.85 4.93 10.07
CA ALA A 265 20.28 5.14 9.92
C ALA A 265 20.86 5.66 11.24
N VAL A 266 21.98 5.08 11.66
CA VAL A 266 22.79 5.52 12.81
C VAL A 266 24.24 5.65 12.36
N GLU A 267 25.06 6.39 13.09
CA GLU A 267 26.47 6.54 12.76
C GLU A 267 27.19 5.18 12.73
N ASP A 268 28.10 4.97 11.78
CA ASP A 268 28.77 3.67 11.58
C ASP A 268 29.47 3.17 12.85
N GLY A 269 30.02 4.08 13.66
CA GLY A 269 30.67 3.76 14.93
C GLY A 269 29.72 3.29 16.04
N GLU A 270 28.42 3.53 15.91
CA GLU A 270 27.39 3.18 16.89
C GLU A 270 26.46 2.06 16.40
N ARG A 271 26.62 1.61 15.15
CA ARG A 271 25.71 0.64 14.53
C ARG A 271 25.59 -0.65 15.32
N GLU A 272 26.70 -1.24 15.77
CA GLU A 272 26.66 -2.49 16.54
C GLU A 272 25.88 -2.31 17.86
N LEU A 273 26.15 -1.23 18.59
CA LEU A 273 25.44 -0.89 19.83
C LEU A 273 23.94 -0.64 19.60
N PHE A 274 23.60 0.06 18.51
CA PHE A 274 22.21 0.29 18.14
C PHE A 274 21.48 -1.03 17.84
N VAL A 275 22.12 -1.97 17.15
CA VAL A 275 21.53 -3.28 16.85
C VAL A 275 21.29 -4.08 18.12
N GLU A 276 22.24 -4.05 19.08
CA GLU A 276 22.06 -4.68 20.39
C GLU A 276 20.88 -4.07 21.16
N ASP A 277 20.79 -2.74 21.20
CA ASP A 277 19.67 -2.03 21.83
C ASP A 277 18.33 -2.35 21.16
N LEU A 278 18.30 -2.37 19.82
CA LEU A 278 17.11 -2.69 19.03
C LEU A 278 16.60 -4.11 19.35
N GLN A 279 17.51 -5.08 19.44
CA GLN A 279 17.20 -6.47 19.78
C GLN A 279 16.76 -6.65 21.23
N MET A 280 17.33 -5.89 22.18
CA MET A 280 16.88 -5.86 23.57
C MET A 280 15.40 -5.47 23.68
N TYR A 281 14.93 -4.58 22.80
CA TYR A 281 13.54 -4.17 22.71
C TYR A 281 12.64 -5.10 21.87
N GLY A 282 13.20 -6.21 21.37
CA GLY A 282 12.48 -7.22 20.59
C GLY A 282 12.20 -6.82 19.15
N LEU A 283 12.92 -5.82 18.62
CA LEU A 283 12.89 -5.44 17.21
C LEU A 283 14.12 -6.00 16.49
N LYS A 284 14.00 -6.23 15.19
CA LYS A 284 15.09 -6.78 14.36
C LYS A 284 15.72 -5.67 13.51
N ASP A 285 17.04 -5.70 13.33
CA ASP A 285 17.76 -4.82 12.38
C ASP A 285 17.60 -5.32 10.94
N GLN A 286 16.36 -5.35 10.49
CA GLN A 286 16.02 -5.71 9.12
C GLN A 286 14.77 -4.94 8.69
N PRO A 287 14.54 -4.79 7.38
CA PRO A 287 13.35 -4.12 6.89
C PRO A 287 12.08 -4.86 7.35
N PHE A 288 11.12 -4.12 7.89
CA PHE A 288 9.81 -4.61 8.24
C PHE A 288 8.83 -4.31 7.12
N TYR A 289 7.95 -5.25 6.78
CA TYR A 289 6.87 -4.99 5.84
C TYR A 289 5.61 -4.69 6.63
N ARG A 290 4.99 -3.51 6.42
CA ARG A 290 3.73 -3.22 7.11
C ARG A 290 2.61 -4.04 6.50
N TRP A 291 2.30 -5.15 7.16
CA TRP A 291 1.05 -5.86 7.01
C TRP A 291 -0.06 -4.90 7.49
N GLY A 292 -0.98 -4.48 6.62
CA GLY A 292 -2.01 -3.50 6.97
C GLY A 292 -2.81 -3.91 8.21
N ALA A 293 -3.45 -2.95 8.90
CA ALA A 293 -4.40 -3.29 9.96
C ALA A 293 -5.50 -4.19 9.36
N GLY A 294 -5.57 -5.43 9.83
CA GLY A 294 -6.35 -6.49 9.21
C GLY A 294 -5.46 -7.64 8.76
N GLY A 295 -5.00 -8.43 9.73
CA GLY A 295 -4.39 -9.73 9.47
C GLY A 295 -5.26 -10.53 8.51
N GLY A 296 -4.75 -10.72 7.30
CA GLY A 296 -5.49 -11.40 6.23
C GLY A 296 -4.66 -11.58 4.97
N LEU A 297 -3.33 -11.39 5.02
CA LEU A 297 -2.47 -11.70 3.87
C LEU A 297 -2.28 -13.21 3.75
N ILE A 298 -2.20 -13.72 2.51
CA ILE A 298 -2.05 -15.16 2.25
C ILE A 298 -0.75 -15.68 2.89
N ILE A 299 0.31 -14.89 2.78
CA ILE A 299 1.55 -15.15 3.51
C ILE A 299 1.41 -14.58 4.93
N THR A 300 1.54 -15.46 5.92
CA THR A 300 1.23 -15.16 7.32
C THR A 300 2.48 -14.94 8.17
N SER A 301 3.69 -15.09 7.60
CA SER A 301 4.95 -14.82 8.30
C SER A 301 6.02 -14.26 7.35
N GLU A 302 6.97 -13.53 7.93
CA GLU A 302 8.14 -13.01 7.20
C GLU A 302 8.97 -14.13 6.58
N ASP A 303 9.18 -15.24 7.30
CA ASP A 303 9.97 -16.38 6.82
C ASP A 303 9.34 -17.03 5.58
N GLN A 304 8.01 -17.08 5.52
CA GLN A 304 7.30 -17.57 4.34
C GLN A 304 7.48 -16.62 3.15
N LEU A 305 7.39 -15.29 3.38
CA LEU A 305 7.61 -14.32 2.30
C LEU A 305 9.04 -14.35 1.81
N ALA A 306 10.01 -14.35 2.72
CA ALA A 306 11.42 -14.46 2.40
C ALA A 306 11.71 -15.72 1.58
N SER A 307 11.17 -16.87 1.99
CA SER A 307 11.32 -18.13 1.24
C SER A 307 10.74 -18.03 -0.17
N VAL A 308 9.52 -17.50 -0.32
CA VAL A 308 8.87 -17.40 -1.64
C VAL A 308 9.59 -16.39 -2.54
N VAL A 309 10.03 -15.24 -2.00
CA VAL A 309 10.80 -14.23 -2.73
C VAL A 309 12.17 -14.77 -3.13
N GLU A 310 12.88 -15.46 -2.22
CA GLU A 310 14.15 -16.11 -2.52
C GLU A 310 14.01 -17.11 -3.66
N PHE A 311 12.94 -17.91 -3.66
CA PHE A 311 12.69 -18.86 -4.73
C PHE A 311 12.53 -18.23 -6.11
N THR A 312 12.12 -16.96 -6.19
CA THR A 312 12.02 -16.22 -7.45
C THR A 312 13.38 -15.74 -7.98
N GLY A 313 14.42 -15.73 -7.15
CA GLY A 313 15.73 -15.15 -7.48
C GLY A 313 15.73 -13.61 -7.54
N ARG A 314 14.67 -12.94 -7.06
CA ARG A 314 14.52 -11.47 -7.07
C ARG A 314 14.74 -10.84 -5.69
N THR A 315 15.76 -11.30 -4.96
CA THR A 315 16.04 -10.90 -3.57
C THR A 315 16.54 -9.45 -3.40
N GLY A 316 16.85 -8.75 -4.49
CA GLY A 316 17.43 -7.40 -4.46
C GLY A 316 16.43 -6.24 -4.42
N LYS A 317 15.12 -6.49 -4.57
CA LYS A 317 14.11 -5.42 -4.65
C LYS A 317 12.90 -5.68 -3.75
N THR A 318 12.35 -4.59 -3.25
CA THR A 318 11.19 -4.57 -2.34
C THR A 318 9.93 -5.09 -3.04
N PRO A 319 9.32 -6.19 -2.58
CA PRO A 319 7.99 -6.60 -3.04
C PRO A 319 6.94 -5.53 -2.75
N SER A 320 6.04 -5.28 -3.69
CA SER A 320 4.90 -4.37 -3.51
C SER A 320 3.58 -5.09 -3.79
N LEU A 321 2.63 -5.04 -2.86
CA LEU A 321 1.30 -5.60 -3.07
C LEU A 321 0.50 -4.76 -4.07
N LEU A 322 0.28 -5.29 -5.28
CA LEU A 322 -0.43 -4.60 -6.36
C LEU A 322 -1.94 -4.85 -6.26
N TYR A 323 -2.35 -6.09 -6.05
CA TYR A 323 -3.75 -6.51 -6.00
C TYR A 323 -4.01 -7.44 -4.81
N LYS A 324 -5.18 -7.29 -4.17
CA LYS A 324 -5.70 -8.18 -3.14
C LYS A 324 -7.21 -8.30 -3.30
N SER A 325 -7.73 -9.50 -3.49
CA SER A 325 -9.15 -9.71 -3.82
C SER A 325 -10.12 -9.24 -2.73
N SER A 326 -9.76 -9.30 -1.44
CA SER A 326 -10.57 -8.73 -0.36
C SER A 326 -10.56 -7.20 -0.31
N ARG A 327 -9.52 -6.56 -0.87
CA ARG A 327 -9.40 -5.10 -0.99
C ARG A 327 -10.02 -4.57 -2.28
N ASP A 328 -9.78 -5.25 -3.39
CA ASP A 328 -10.04 -4.78 -4.75
C ASP A 328 -11.21 -5.55 -5.44
N GLY A 329 -11.76 -6.56 -4.76
CA GLY A 329 -12.78 -7.47 -5.28
C GLY A 329 -12.21 -8.55 -6.19
N PHE A 330 -12.96 -9.63 -6.42
CA PHE A 330 -12.60 -10.73 -7.34
C PHE A 330 -12.82 -10.40 -8.83
N GLY A 331 -13.14 -9.15 -9.18
CA GLY A 331 -13.39 -8.75 -10.56
C GLY A 331 -12.15 -8.87 -11.44
N TYR A 332 -12.29 -9.45 -12.65
CA TYR A 332 -11.17 -9.56 -13.59
C TYR A 332 -10.62 -8.20 -14.02
N GLY A 333 -11.51 -7.23 -14.27
CA GLY A 333 -11.12 -5.85 -14.57
C GLY A 333 -10.29 -5.24 -13.45
N SER A 334 -10.72 -5.37 -12.20
CA SER A 334 -10.00 -4.88 -11.02
C SER A 334 -8.57 -5.42 -10.96
N LEU A 335 -8.37 -6.72 -11.20
CA LEU A 335 -7.02 -7.29 -11.22
C LEU A 335 -6.14 -6.64 -12.29
N LEU A 336 -6.65 -6.48 -13.51
CA LEU A 336 -5.90 -5.86 -14.60
C LEU A 336 -5.61 -4.37 -14.34
N ASP A 337 -6.57 -3.65 -13.76
CA ASP A 337 -6.43 -2.23 -13.40
C ASP A 337 -5.40 -2.03 -12.28
N CYS A 338 -5.38 -2.92 -11.27
CA CYS A 338 -4.43 -2.86 -10.17
C CYS A 338 -3.01 -3.28 -10.57
N VAL A 339 -2.86 -4.29 -11.44
CA VAL A 339 -1.55 -4.80 -11.87
C VAL A 339 -0.93 -3.91 -12.96
N GLY A 340 -1.75 -3.32 -13.84
CA GLY A 340 -1.28 -2.44 -14.90
C GLY A 340 -0.29 -3.11 -15.85
N ASP A 341 0.82 -2.43 -16.13
CA ASP A 341 1.92 -2.89 -16.99
C ASP A 341 3.06 -3.57 -16.21
N ALA A 342 2.88 -3.81 -14.91
CA ALA A 342 3.90 -4.41 -14.06
C ALA A 342 4.34 -5.80 -14.56
N SER A 343 5.62 -6.11 -14.33
CA SER A 343 6.22 -7.43 -14.60
C SER A 343 6.90 -7.97 -13.34
N GLY A 344 7.33 -9.25 -13.37
CA GLY A 344 7.85 -9.90 -12.17
C GLY A 344 6.75 -10.11 -11.12
N LEU A 345 5.65 -10.72 -11.52
CA LEU A 345 4.44 -10.84 -10.72
C LEU A 345 4.46 -12.12 -9.90
N LEU A 346 4.25 -12.02 -8.60
CA LEU A 346 4.03 -13.15 -7.70
C LEU A 346 2.54 -13.21 -7.34
N PHE A 347 1.86 -14.19 -7.93
CA PHE A 347 0.49 -14.55 -7.57
C PHE A 347 0.52 -15.42 -6.33
N LEU A 348 -0.27 -15.08 -5.33
CA LEU A 348 -0.56 -15.90 -4.16
C LEU A 348 -2.04 -16.24 -4.20
N VAL A 349 -2.36 -17.52 -3.98
CA VAL A 349 -3.74 -18.01 -3.99
C VAL A 349 -3.97 -18.83 -2.73
N GLN A 350 -5.04 -18.48 -2.02
CA GLN A 350 -5.55 -19.24 -0.89
C GLN A 350 -6.88 -19.86 -1.28
N HIS A 351 -6.97 -21.19 -1.23
CA HIS A 351 -8.24 -21.89 -1.37
C HIS A 351 -8.95 -22.01 -0.02
N SER A 352 -8.19 -22.41 1.01
CA SER A 352 -8.68 -22.60 2.37
C SER A 352 -7.56 -22.29 3.37
N ASP A 353 -7.87 -22.37 4.65
CA ASP A 353 -6.90 -22.14 5.73
C ASP A 353 -5.70 -23.11 5.69
N THR A 354 -5.83 -24.23 4.98
CA THR A 354 -4.79 -25.26 4.88
C THR A 354 -3.98 -25.15 3.60
N HIS A 355 -4.58 -24.74 2.48
CA HIS A 355 -3.96 -24.79 1.16
C HIS A 355 -3.70 -23.40 0.60
N ARG A 356 -2.41 -23.07 0.53
CA ARG A 356 -1.88 -21.83 -0.01
C ARG A 356 -0.74 -22.14 -0.96
N PHE A 357 -0.73 -21.48 -2.09
CA PHE A 357 0.29 -21.69 -3.11
C PHE A 357 0.54 -20.41 -3.90
N ALA A 358 1.58 -20.43 -4.72
CA ALA A 358 2.00 -19.28 -5.47
C ALA A 358 2.39 -19.63 -6.91
N ALA A 359 2.30 -18.65 -7.79
CA ALA A 359 2.84 -18.68 -9.14
C ALA A 359 3.62 -17.40 -9.42
N PHE A 360 4.91 -17.53 -9.73
CA PHE A 360 5.71 -16.41 -10.20
C PHE A 360 5.68 -16.34 -11.72
N VAL A 361 5.38 -15.17 -12.26
CA VAL A 361 5.30 -14.84 -13.69
C VAL A 361 6.28 -13.71 -13.96
N ALA A 362 7.37 -14.00 -14.67
CA ALA A 362 8.39 -12.99 -14.92
C ALA A 362 7.93 -11.85 -15.86
N GLY A 363 6.98 -12.14 -16.76
CA GLY A 363 6.44 -11.17 -17.72
C GLY A 363 5.20 -10.41 -17.21
N PRO A 364 4.71 -9.42 -17.99
CA PRO A 364 3.50 -8.66 -17.67
C PRO A 364 2.22 -9.40 -18.06
N LEU A 365 1.07 -8.91 -17.58
CA LEU A 365 -0.26 -9.35 -17.99
C LEU A 365 -0.72 -8.61 -19.26
N ALA A 366 -0.03 -8.82 -20.38
CA ALA A 366 -0.32 -8.09 -21.61
C ALA A 366 -1.70 -8.47 -22.18
N GLN A 367 -2.61 -7.48 -22.23
CA GLN A 367 -3.93 -7.62 -22.83
C GLN A 367 -3.84 -7.64 -24.39
N PRO A 368 -4.79 -8.31 -25.07
CA PRO A 368 -4.94 -8.22 -26.52
C PRO A 368 -5.48 -6.84 -26.95
N ALA A 369 -5.25 -6.47 -28.20
CA ALA A 369 -5.79 -5.22 -28.76
C ALA A 369 -7.31 -5.28 -28.97
N ASP A 370 -7.83 -6.45 -29.35
CA ASP A 370 -9.27 -6.72 -29.41
C ASP A 370 -9.74 -7.24 -28.05
N PRO A 371 -10.71 -6.58 -27.38
CA PRO A 371 -11.17 -6.96 -26.04
C PRO A 371 -11.91 -8.30 -25.99
N THR A 372 -12.23 -8.92 -27.14
CA THR A 372 -12.88 -10.23 -27.24
C THR A 372 -11.91 -11.39 -27.38
N GLN A 373 -10.64 -11.11 -27.71
CA GLN A 373 -9.61 -12.11 -27.97
C GLN A 373 -8.82 -12.45 -26.70
N GLU A 374 -7.81 -13.31 -26.83
CA GLU A 374 -6.81 -13.59 -25.80
C GLU A 374 -5.38 -13.27 -26.31
N LYS A 375 -4.44 -13.05 -25.40
CA LYS A 375 -3.03 -12.85 -25.72
C LYS A 375 -2.14 -13.74 -24.86
N ALA A 376 -1.34 -14.58 -25.53
CA ALA A 376 -0.32 -15.39 -24.89
C ALA A 376 1.03 -14.65 -24.86
N THR A 377 1.59 -14.47 -23.67
CA THR A 377 2.91 -13.87 -23.44
C THR A 377 3.88 -14.95 -22.96
N SER A 378 4.90 -15.24 -23.78
CA SER A 378 5.95 -16.19 -23.42
C SER A 378 6.86 -15.61 -22.35
N CYS A 379 6.92 -16.21 -21.17
CA CYS A 379 7.78 -15.76 -20.08
C CYS A 379 8.05 -16.90 -19.08
N PRO A 380 9.15 -16.82 -18.31
CA PRO A 380 9.40 -17.75 -17.22
C PRO A 380 8.24 -17.77 -16.21
N VAL A 381 7.73 -18.97 -15.95
CA VAL A 381 6.73 -19.27 -14.93
C VAL A 381 7.28 -20.31 -13.97
N THR A 382 7.00 -20.15 -12.67
CA THR A 382 7.32 -21.13 -11.63
C THR A 382 6.20 -21.21 -10.60
N TYR A 383 5.95 -22.41 -10.07
CA TYR A 383 4.95 -22.66 -9.02
C TYR A 383 5.60 -23.02 -7.69
N TYR A 384 4.91 -22.67 -6.61
CA TYR A 384 5.34 -22.94 -5.24
C TYR A 384 4.15 -23.41 -4.41
N SER A 385 4.34 -24.42 -3.59
CA SER A 385 3.45 -24.68 -2.46
C SER A 385 3.90 -23.83 -1.28
N ILE A 386 2.98 -23.20 -0.56
CA ILE A 386 3.26 -22.49 0.69
C ILE A 386 2.83 -23.35 1.88
N SER A 387 1.63 -23.95 1.80
CA SER A 387 1.11 -24.90 2.80
C SER A 387 0.09 -25.86 2.18
N GLY A 388 -0.16 -26.98 2.87
CA GLY A 388 -1.23 -27.94 2.55
C GLY A 388 -0.74 -29.08 1.64
N ALA A 389 -0.22 -28.75 0.46
CA ALA A 389 0.28 -29.77 -0.46
C ALA A 389 1.62 -30.42 -0.02
N TYR A 390 2.38 -29.72 0.84
CA TYR A 390 3.68 -30.10 1.40
C TYR A 390 3.79 -29.56 2.85
N ASP A 391 4.65 -30.17 3.67
CA ASP A 391 4.89 -29.76 5.06
C ASP A 391 5.62 -28.42 5.20
N ALA A 392 6.32 -27.99 4.15
CA ALA A 392 7.08 -26.75 4.12
C ALA A 392 6.93 -26.05 2.75
N PRO A 393 7.21 -24.73 2.67
CA PRO A 393 7.26 -24.02 1.39
C PRO A 393 8.16 -24.75 0.39
N THR A 394 7.60 -25.13 -0.75
CA THR A 394 8.25 -26.03 -1.72
C THR A 394 8.13 -25.45 -3.12
N LYS A 395 9.28 -25.16 -3.75
CA LYS A 395 9.37 -24.76 -5.16
C LYS A 395 9.28 -25.97 -6.06
N LEU A 396 8.37 -25.98 -7.04
CA LEU A 396 8.26 -27.07 -7.98
C LEU A 396 9.31 -26.95 -9.11
N ASN A 397 9.80 -28.10 -9.59
CA ASN A 397 10.80 -28.15 -10.66
C ASN A 397 10.11 -28.09 -12.03
N MET A 398 10.08 -26.89 -12.61
CA MET A 398 9.54 -26.66 -13.94
C MET A 398 10.61 -26.87 -15.02
N PRO A 399 10.33 -27.58 -16.13
CA PRO A 399 11.28 -27.87 -17.20
C PRO A 399 11.58 -26.64 -18.06
N VAL A 400 12.85 -26.23 -18.20
CA VAL A 400 13.26 -24.96 -18.84
C VAL A 400 12.96 -24.93 -20.33
N GLU A 401 13.03 -26.09 -20.98
CA GLU A 401 12.83 -26.29 -22.41
C GLU A 401 11.37 -26.15 -22.88
N ARG A 402 10.39 -26.18 -21.95
CA ARG A 402 8.97 -26.15 -22.32
C ARG A 402 8.48 -24.71 -22.51
N ARG A 403 7.50 -24.54 -23.38
CA ARG A 403 6.78 -23.26 -23.51
C ARG A 403 6.14 -22.91 -22.17
N ARG A 404 6.47 -21.73 -21.66
CA ARG A 404 5.93 -21.15 -20.43
C ARG A 404 5.36 -19.79 -20.75
N GLY A 405 4.26 -19.44 -20.11
CA GLY A 405 3.71 -18.12 -20.27
C GLY A 405 2.44 -17.89 -19.50
N VAL A 406 1.89 -16.71 -19.76
CA VAL A 406 0.60 -16.29 -19.28
C VAL A 406 -0.28 -15.98 -20.47
N ILE A 407 -1.53 -16.44 -20.42
CA ILE A 407 -2.56 -16.17 -21.42
C ILE A 407 -3.61 -15.29 -20.75
N VAL A 408 -3.81 -14.10 -21.30
CA VAL A 408 -4.66 -13.05 -20.74
C VAL A 408 -5.81 -12.81 -21.70
N ALA A 409 -7.05 -12.97 -21.23
CA ALA A 409 -8.22 -12.60 -22.02
C ALA A 409 -8.34 -11.07 -22.16
N GLY A 410 -8.93 -10.60 -23.24
CA GLY A 410 -9.49 -9.25 -23.25
C GLY A 410 -10.65 -9.15 -22.25
N ARG A 411 -11.01 -7.94 -21.84
CA ARG A 411 -12.04 -7.71 -20.80
C ARG A 411 -13.40 -8.35 -21.13
N GLN A 412 -13.72 -8.47 -22.41
CA GLN A 412 -14.96 -9.06 -22.92
C GLN A 412 -14.78 -10.49 -23.44
N GLY A 413 -13.54 -10.98 -23.50
CA GLY A 413 -13.19 -12.30 -24.01
C GLY A 413 -13.04 -13.36 -22.92
N ALA A 414 -12.49 -14.49 -23.31
CA ALA A 414 -12.16 -15.60 -22.44
C ALA A 414 -10.86 -16.25 -22.93
N VAL A 415 -10.13 -16.87 -22.01
CA VAL A 415 -9.07 -17.80 -22.35
C VAL A 415 -9.71 -19.14 -22.73
N THR A 416 -9.23 -19.70 -23.83
CA THR A 416 -9.78 -20.91 -24.45
C THR A 416 -8.97 -22.16 -24.12
N SER A 417 -9.63 -23.31 -24.13
CA SER A 417 -9.02 -24.62 -23.96
C SER A 417 -8.25 -25.04 -25.23
N LYS A 418 -7.58 -26.20 -25.19
CA LYS A 418 -6.94 -26.77 -26.39
C LYS A 418 -7.94 -27.06 -27.53
N ASP A 419 -9.22 -27.22 -27.20
CA ASP A 419 -10.30 -27.49 -28.15
C ASP A 419 -10.97 -26.19 -28.64
N GLY A 420 -10.52 -25.02 -28.17
CA GLY A 420 -11.06 -23.70 -28.55
C GLY A 420 -12.26 -23.24 -27.72
N GLU A 421 -12.69 -24.03 -26.73
CA GLU A 421 -13.82 -23.69 -25.86
C GLU A 421 -13.43 -22.65 -24.79
N PRO A 422 -14.27 -21.64 -24.50
CA PRO A 422 -13.98 -20.66 -23.47
C PRO A 422 -14.04 -21.29 -22.07
N VAL A 423 -12.96 -21.13 -21.29
CA VAL A 423 -12.84 -21.78 -19.97
C VAL A 423 -12.46 -20.84 -18.84
N GLY A 424 -11.76 -19.72 -19.10
CA GLY A 424 -11.23 -18.87 -18.01
C GLY A 424 -11.00 -17.41 -18.40
N LYS A 425 -10.49 -16.61 -17.46
CA LYS A 425 -10.08 -15.20 -17.73
C LYS A 425 -8.56 -15.03 -17.76
N LEU A 426 -7.84 -15.83 -17.00
CA LEU A 426 -6.38 -15.83 -16.95
C LEU A 426 -5.90 -17.28 -16.86
N ALA A 427 -4.90 -17.63 -17.67
CA ALA A 427 -4.18 -18.89 -17.53
C ALA A 427 -2.69 -18.62 -17.34
N ILE A 428 -2.12 -19.14 -16.27
CA ILE A 428 -0.67 -19.23 -16.09
C ILE A 428 -0.32 -20.67 -16.45
N ASP A 429 0.51 -20.87 -17.48
CA ASP A 429 0.72 -22.18 -18.10
C ASP A 429 2.21 -22.52 -18.25
N VAL A 430 2.53 -23.75 -17.89
CA VAL A 430 3.75 -24.46 -18.24
C VAL A 430 3.30 -25.70 -19.01
N ARG A 431 3.45 -25.65 -20.34
CA ARG A 431 2.85 -26.61 -21.27
C ARG A 431 3.10 -28.06 -20.83
N ASP A 432 2.00 -28.80 -20.73
CA ASP A 432 1.96 -30.23 -20.37
C ASP A 432 2.61 -30.56 -19.00
N THR A 433 2.83 -29.54 -18.16
CA THR A 433 3.42 -29.67 -16.81
C THR A 433 2.48 -29.13 -15.75
N ALA A 434 2.08 -27.86 -15.82
CA ALA A 434 1.25 -27.25 -14.79
C ALA A 434 0.46 -26.09 -15.37
N VAL A 435 -0.77 -25.91 -14.90
CA VAL A 435 -1.60 -24.77 -15.28
C VAL A 435 -2.46 -24.31 -14.11
N LEU A 436 -2.51 -23.00 -13.92
CA LEU A 436 -3.44 -22.31 -13.03
C LEU A 436 -4.38 -21.45 -13.88
N TRP A 437 -5.67 -21.70 -13.75
CA TRP A 437 -6.76 -20.92 -14.33
C TRP A 437 -7.41 -20.08 -13.25
N LEU A 438 -7.62 -18.79 -13.53
CA LEU A 438 -8.46 -17.90 -12.73
C LEU A 438 -9.71 -17.52 -13.52
N GLY A 439 -10.84 -17.46 -12.82
CA GLY A 439 -12.17 -17.31 -13.42
C GLY A 439 -12.60 -18.50 -14.26
N TYR A 440 -12.25 -19.70 -13.81
CA TYR A 440 -12.51 -20.96 -14.49
C TYR A 440 -13.99 -21.35 -14.40
N ALA A 441 -14.58 -21.79 -15.53
CA ALA A 441 -15.83 -22.54 -15.56
C ALA A 441 -15.87 -23.44 -16.81
N ASP A 442 -16.73 -24.45 -16.81
CA ASP A 442 -16.93 -25.38 -17.93
C ASP A 442 -18.44 -25.63 -18.17
N PRO A 443 -19.06 -24.98 -19.17
CA PRO A 443 -18.46 -23.96 -20.05
C PRO A 443 -18.18 -22.65 -19.29
N GLY A 444 -17.17 -21.90 -19.72
CA GLY A 444 -16.71 -20.68 -19.05
C GLY A 444 -16.78 -19.41 -19.91
N PRO A 445 -16.20 -18.29 -19.42
CA PRO A 445 -15.54 -18.13 -18.11
C PRO A 445 -16.53 -17.90 -16.96
N ALA A 446 -16.07 -18.05 -15.72
CA ALA A 446 -16.85 -17.69 -14.53
C ALA A 446 -17.10 -16.17 -14.43
N ALA A 447 -18.04 -15.79 -13.57
CA ALA A 447 -18.42 -14.39 -13.35
C ALA A 447 -17.30 -13.55 -12.70
N ASP A 448 -16.44 -14.18 -11.90
CA ASP A 448 -15.31 -13.53 -11.22
C ASP A 448 -14.10 -14.48 -11.13
N LEU A 449 -12.99 -13.99 -10.57
CA LEU A 449 -11.74 -14.72 -10.46
C LEU A 449 -11.68 -15.74 -9.31
N SER A 450 -12.69 -15.79 -8.44
CA SER A 450 -12.65 -16.69 -7.28
C SER A 450 -12.72 -18.15 -7.73
N SER A 451 -13.45 -18.47 -8.80
CA SER A 451 -13.48 -19.82 -9.35
C SER A 451 -12.19 -20.12 -10.10
N CYS A 452 -11.45 -21.14 -9.66
CA CYS A 452 -10.12 -21.46 -10.14
C CYS A 452 -10.01 -22.94 -10.52
N ALA A 453 -9.04 -23.24 -11.39
CA ALA A 453 -8.60 -24.60 -11.62
C ALA A 453 -7.07 -24.70 -11.59
N MET A 454 -6.53 -25.69 -10.89
CA MET A 454 -5.08 -25.91 -10.77
C MET A 454 -4.75 -27.38 -10.99
N CYS A 455 -3.80 -27.65 -11.88
CA CYS A 455 -3.24 -28.98 -12.01
C CYS A 455 -1.73 -28.96 -12.27
N VAL A 456 -1.06 -30.00 -11.79
CA VAL A 456 0.37 -30.25 -11.95
C VAL A 456 0.55 -31.71 -12.34
N SER A 457 1.33 -32.00 -13.37
CA SER A 457 1.69 -33.36 -13.76
C SER A 457 2.51 -34.04 -12.66
N LYS A 458 2.21 -35.31 -12.41
CA LYS A 458 2.84 -36.14 -11.36
C LYS A 458 4.35 -36.16 -11.47
N ASP A 459 4.89 -36.12 -12.68
CA ASP A 459 6.35 -36.16 -12.92
C ASP A 459 7.07 -34.89 -12.42
N HIS A 460 6.32 -33.83 -12.09
CA HIS A 460 6.83 -32.56 -11.58
C HIS A 460 6.45 -32.30 -10.12
N LEU A 461 5.72 -33.23 -9.49
CA LEU A 461 5.49 -33.21 -8.05
C LEU A 461 6.75 -33.71 -7.35
N GLN A 462 7.23 -32.95 -6.38
CA GLN A 462 8.43 -33.30 -5.61
C GLN A 462 8.15 -34.37 -4.55
N VAL A 463 9.22 -34.99 -4.07
CA VAL A 463 9.20 -35.87 -2.90
C VAL A 463 8.57 -35.14 -1.72
N GLY A 464 7.71 -35.83 -0.98
CA GLY A 464 6.96 -35.24 0.13
C GLY A 464 5.63 -34.60 -0.26
N TYR A 465 5.19 -34.70 -1.52
CA TYR A 465 3.84 -34.27 -1.91
C TYR A 465 2.76 -35.10 -1.20
N GLN A 466 1.82 -34.43 -0.55
CA GLN A 466 0.74 -35.05 0.23
C GLN A 466 -0.65 -34.88 -0.40
N GLY A 467 -0.76 -34.08 -1.47
CA GLY A 467 -2.03 -33.81 -2.12
C GLY A 467 -2.57 -34.99 -2.95
N ARG A 468 -3.80 -34.83 -3.43
CA ARG A 468 -4.48 -35.84 -4.25
C ARG A 468 -3.88 -35.91 -5.65
N VAL A 469 -3.55 -37.12 -6.12
CA VAL A 469 -3.21 -37.41 -7.52
C VAL A 469 -4.34 -38.21 -8.16
N VAL A 470 -4.91 -37.73 -9.27
CA VAL A 470 -5.97 -38.44 -10.01
C VAL A 470 -5.39 -39.50 -10.94
N ALA A 471 -6.24 -40.42 -11.41
CA ALA A 471 -5.85 -41.54 -12.29
C ALA A 471 -5.12 -41.10 -13.59
N GLY A 472 -5.30 -39.85 -14.02
CA GLY A 472 -4.56 -39.25 -15.15
C GLY A 472 -3.16 -38.71 -14.81
N GLY A 473 -2.63 -39.02 -13.62
CA GLY A 473 -1.28 -38.59 -13.22
C GLY A 473 -1.17 -37.08 -13.03
N LYS A 474 -2.23 -36.42 -12.58
CA LYS A 474 -2.20 -34.99 -12.21
C LYS A 474 -2.44 -34.85 -10.73
N GLY A 475 -1.71 -33.97 -10.07
CA GLY A 475 -1.97 -33.46 -8.72
C GLY A 475 -2.40 -31.99 -8.75
N THR A 476 -2.65 -31.43 -7.57
CA THR A 476 -3.03 -30.02 -7.35
C THR A 476 -2.31 -29.45 -6.13
N LEU A 477 -2.06 -28.13 -6.13
CA LEU A 477 -1.55 -27.41 -4.95
C LEU A 477 -2.68 -26.84 -4.07
N ALA A 478 -3.91 -26.81 -4.59
CA ALA A 478 -5.06 -26.22 -3.90
C ALA A 478 -5.87 -27.25 -3.09
N GLY A 479 -5.45 -28.51 -3.01
CA GLY A 479 -6.21 -29.58 -2.35
C GLY A 479 -7.33 -30.15 -3.23
N ASP A 480 -8.00 -29.31 -4.03
CA ASP A 480 -8.90 -29.72 -5.13
C ASP A 480 -8.42 -29.17 -6.48
N PHE A 481 -8.82 -29.80 -7.58
CA PHE A 481 -8.50 -29.38 -8.95
C PHE A 481 -9.32 -28.17 -9.36
N PHE A 482 -10.58 -28.14 -8.95
CA PHE A 482 -11.51 -27.03 -9.14
C PHE A 482 -11.87 -26.51 -7.77
N PHE A 483 -11.64 -25.23 -7.53
CA PHE A 483 -11.75 -24.68 -6.19
C PHE A 483 -12.16 -23.20 -6.24
N THR A 484 -12.71 -22.71 -5.13
CA THR A 484 -13.03 -21.29 -4.97
C THR A 484 -11.95 -20.66 -4.10
N ALA A 485 -11.12 -19.79 -4.67
CA ALA A 485 -10.15 -19.03 -3.91
C ALA A 485 -10.86 -18.14 -2.88
N SER A 486 -10.45 -18.22 -1.62
CA SER A 486 -10.90 -17.31 -0.56
C SER A 486 -10.15 -15.98 -0.61
N GLU A 487 -8.92 -15.98 -1.15
CA GLU A 487 -8.12 -14.78 -1.37
C GLU A 487 -7.16 -14.99 -2.55
N ILE A 488 -6.97 -13.95 -3.34
CA ILE A 488 -5.93 -13.84 -4.37
C ILE A 488 -5.14 -12.55 -4.12
N GLU A 489 -3.83 -12.66 -4.13
CA GLU A 489 -2.93 -11.49 -4.08
C GLU A 489 -1.98 -11.52 -5.27
N VAL A 490 -1.65 -10.33 -5.79
CA VAL A 490 -0.58 -10.17 -6.78
C VAL A 490 0.42 -9.16 -6.24
N TRP A 491 1.66 -9.60 -6.13
CA TRP A 491 2.79 -8.79 -5.70
C TRP A 491 3.70 -8.49 -6.89
N GLY A 492 4.13 -7.25 -7.02
CA GLY A 492 5.18 -6.84 -7.94
C GLY A 492 6.54 -7.05 -7.31
N LEU A 493 7.40 -7.81 -7.97
CA LEU A 493 8.81 -8.00 -7.66
C LEU A 493 9.58 -7.29 -8.77
N ALA A 494 9.88 -6.00 -8.58
CA ALA A 494 10.52 -5.16 -9.61
C ALA A 494 11.75 -5.85 -10.22
N GLN A 495 11.96 -5.67 -11.54
CA GLN A 495 13.06 -6.31 -12.29
C GLN A 495 14.43 -5.90 -11.81
#